data_AF-A0A8W8M415-F1
#
_entry.id   AF-A0A8W8M415-F1
#
_cell.length_a   1.000
_cell.length_b   1.000
_cell.length_c   1.000
_cell.angle_alpha   90.00
_cell.angle_beta   90.00
_cell.angle_gamma   90.00
#
_symmetry.space_group_name_H-M   'P 1'
#
loop_
_entity.id
_entity.type
_entity.pdbx_description
1 polymer ?
#
loop_
_entity_poly.entity_id
_entity_poly.type
_entity_poly.pdbx_seq_one_letter_code
_entity_poly.pdbx_strand_id
1 'polypeptide(L)'
;MSLRSKKFVQKIKVIKYKEERKEIEIVKLEPKCSVPKKPKKVVTEEQLDQPTTSVVQEDVRTYVSRKTKEREGWETVQPSMFRARVEEMCPSTWECCFCGKETMHIIHCPDCGPTAHYCEECCTQIHSVVLFHKPCVWKNDMYVPHESSSETCIRRKDHNECPTAYTKTLAVISLSGHQHKINMQFCKCEMESVTLVRFRLWPSSPEVPRVAFDFKLMELAVVLQLEGCLSLKSFCDAIIQSQNGFPVMVRPDEVKDIYRSLVGDSFNEYRFHRSQFNNRESYDENHVQMANECPICCESDVTKIISLDGNFGLVHKKSSGQGTGVPRRKEKFFMDQDKVDTFVSAYGQDAKKQNINCSDFQAGNIIRSKKKTDKLDITGLFGSVCQHDIPQLFLNLKHGERLAYSVHLLQHLVDNSEQDERAGIIMYDIACSLQRHLQKEKKDLQANFKFVVPVFHSYAHNMACQLEFGQRFVEGTGLNDGEGVERLWSYLRKFSSITKEMTVSNRHHLLVDALEHYSNRIKEKLGERLKAMLEKAKKLQEETFKKNYETYNFGKKLNDLVYKIKSNSF
;
A
#
# COMPACT_ATOMS: atom_id res chain seq x y z
N MET A 1 -51.12 43.65 -24.01
CA MET A 1 -51.46 43.87 -22.59
C MET A 1 -50.41 43.20 -21.70
N SER A 2 -49.79 44.00 -20.83
CA SER A 2 -49.10 43.71 -19.57
C SER A 2 -48.81 42.25 -19.16
N LEU A 3 -47.54 41.93 -18.84
CA LEU A 3 -47.06 41.81 -17.43
C LEU A 3 -45.55 41.45 -17.33
N ARG A 4 -44.77 42.49 -16.99
CA ARG A 4 -43.59 42.59 -16.10
C ARG A 4 -42.67 41.38 -15.87
N SER A 5 -41.47 41.47 -16.45
CA SER A 5 -40.25 40.83 -15.96
C SER A 5 -39.68 41.57 -14.73
N LYS A 6 -39.32 40.87 -13.66
CA LYS A 6 -38.41 41.37 -12.61
C LYS A 6 -37.15 40.50 -12.57
N LYS A 7 -36.06 41.02 -13.16
CA LYS A 7 -34.68 40.59 -12.91
C LYS A 7 -34.28 41.09 -11.52
N PHE A 8 -33.86 40.21 -10.62
CA PHE A 8 -33.13 40.59 -9.41
C PHE A 8 -31.63 40.57 -9.71
N VAL A 9 -31.07 41.77 -9.86
CA VAL A 9 -29.61 42.01 -9.92
C VAL A 9 -29.13 42.13 -8.48
N GLN A 10 -28.27 41.21 -8.02
CA GLN A 10 -27.63 41.29 -6.72
C GLN A 10 -26.51 42.34 -6.80
N LYS A 11 -26.68 43.48 -6.11
CA LYS A 11 -25.68 44.54 -5.98
C LYS A 11 -24.54 44.05 -5.09
N ILE A 12 -23.35 43.88 -5.66
CA ILE A 12 -22.09 43.80 -4.94
C ILE A 12 -21.78 45.21 -4.40
N LYS A 13 -21.74 45.37 -3.07
CA LYS A 13 -21.19 46.58 -2.43
C LYS A 13 -19.68 46.38 -2.25
N VAL A 14 -18.89 47.00 -3.12
CA VAL A 14 -17.48 47.29 -2.87
C VAL A 14 -17.45 48.46 -1.88
N ILE A 15 -16.85 48.27 -0.70
CA ILE A 15 -16.67 49.33 0.29
C ILE A 15 -15.33 50.02 0.02
N LYS A 16 -15.38 51.32 -0.29
CA LYS A 16 -14.23 52.22 -0.31
C LYS A 16 -13.90 52.63 1.14
N TYR A 17 -12.61 52.54 1.48
CA TYR A 17 -12.04 53.03 2.73
C TYR A 17 -12.24 54.55 2.88
N LYS A 18 -12.70 54.98 4.06
CA LYS A 18 -12.51 56.34 4.58
C LYS A 18 -12.08 56.20 6.04
N GLU A 19 -10.92 56.76 6.34
CA GLU A 19 -10.43 56.98 7.70
C GLU A 19 -11.40 57.90 8.44
N GLU A 20 -11.89 57.45 9.60
CA GLU A 20 -12.22 58.30 10.75
C GLU A 20 -12.60 57.41 11.95
N ARG A 21 -11.94 57.66 13.09
CA ARG A 21 -12.11 56.99 14.39
C ARG A 21 -13.58 56.83 14.79
N LYS A 22 -14.01 55.62 15.17
CA LYS A 22 -15.10 55.40 16.15
C LYS A 22 -14.92 54.10 16.95
N GLU A 23 -15.37 54.16 18.20
CA GLU A 23 -15.37 53.14 19.24
C GLU A 23 -15.99 51.81 18.78
N ILE A 24 -15.45 50.69 19.28
CA ILE A 24 -15.88 49.33 18.97
C ILE A 24 -17.07 48.99 19.88
N GLU A 25 -18.26 48.90 19.28
CA GLU A 25 -19.46 48.39 19.95
C GLU A 25 -19.49 46.85 19.82
N ILE A 26 -19.39 46.14 20.95
CA ILE A 26 -19.45 44.68 20.99
C ILE A 26 -20.92 44.25 20.86
N VAL A 27 -21.32 43.80 19.66
CA VAL A 27 -22.64 43.22 19.44
C VAL A 27 -22.61 41.73 19.78
N LYS A 28 -23.20 41.34 20.92
CA LYS A 28 -23.53 39.94 21.21
C LYS A 28 -24.63 39.48 20.25
N LEU A 29 -24.30 38.57 19.33
CA LEU A 29 -25.29 37.86 18.52
C LEU A 29 -25.78 36.63 19.29
N GLU A 30 -27.05 36.65 19.73
CA GLU A 30 -27.68 35.46 20.33
C GLU A 30 -28.01 34.42 19.26
N PRO A 31 -27.70 33.12 19.49
CA PRO A 31 -28.01 32.07 18.54
C PRO A 31 -29.50 31.75 18.53
N LYS A 32 -30.20 32.10 17.45
CA LYS A 32 -31.58 31.65 17.22
C LYS A 32 -31.59 30.21 16.74
N CYS A 33 -31.83 29.27 17.65
CA CYS A 33 -32.07 27.87 17.33
C CYS A 33 -33.54 27.68 16.91
N SER A 34 -33.81 27.56 15.60
CA SER A 34 -35.13 27.16 15.09
C SER A 34 -35.03 25.84 14.32
N VAL A 35 -35.56 24.78 14.91
CA VAL A 35 -35.68 23.45 14.27
C VAL A 35 -36.83 23.46 13.26
N PRO A 36 -36.64 23.04 11.99
CA PRO A 36 -37.73 22.90 11.04
C PRO A 36 -38.62 21.70 11.41
N LYS A 37 -39.93 21.93 11.58
CA LYS A 37 -40.92 20.85 11.80
C LYS A 37 -41.20 20.11 10.46
N LYS A 38 -41.04 18.79 10.45
CA LYS A 38 -41.41 17.92 9.30
C LYS A 38 -42.94 17.90 9.09
N PRO A 39 -43.43 17.93 7.83
CA PRO A 39 -44.85 17.74 7.55
C PRO A 39 -45.26 16.26 7.68
N LYS A 40 -46.43 16.02 8.28
CA LYS A 40 -47.06 14.69 8.41
C LYS A 40 -47.58 14.21 7.05
N LYS A 41 -47.24 12.98 6.66
CA LYS A 41 -47.84 12.30 5.49
C LYS A 41 -49.18 11.69 5.87
N VAL A 42 -50.21 11.97 5.07
CA VAL A 42 -51.49 11.25 5.05
C VAL A 42 -51.32 10.04 4.12
N VAL A 43 -51.76 8.87 4.57
CA VAL A 43 -51.78 7.61 3.81
C VAL A 43 -53.23 7.33 3.43
N THR A 44 -53.46 6.98 2.18
CA THR A 44 -54.69 6.32 1.71
C THR A 44 -54.27 5.07 0.94
N GLU A 45 -54.82 3.93 1.35
CA GLU A 45 -54.68 2.61 0.73
C GLU A 45 -55.52 2.53 -0.55
N GLU A 46 -55.01 1.84 -1.58
CA GLU A 46 -55.79 0.86 -2.35
C GLU A 46 -54.92 0.02 -3.33
N GLN A 47 -55.08 -1.31 -3.19
CA GLN A 47 -55.16 -2.39 -4.19
C GLN A 47 -53.92 -3.16 -4.72
N LEU A 48 -54.04 -4.50 -4.53
CA LEU A 48 -53.37 -5.70 -5.11
C LEU A 48 -53.48 -5.76 -6.66
N ASP A 49 -52.80 -6.56 -7.51
CA ASP A 49 -52.02 -7.82 -7.42
C ASP A 49 -51.22 -8.13 -8.74
N GLN A 50 -50.16 -8.96 -8.66
CA GLN A 50 -49.48 -9.82 -9.70
C GLN A 50 -48.55 -9.22 -10.82
N PRO A 51 -47.64 -10.02 -11.45
CA PRO A 51 -46.52 -10.78 -10.88
C PRO A 51 -45.12 -10.46 -11.51
N THR A 52 -44.10 -10.58 -10.66
CA THR A 52 -42.63 -10.69 -10.82
C THR A 52 -41.96 -10.64 -12.21
N THR A 53 -41.36 -9.48 -12.50
CA THR A 53 -40.06 -9.34 -13.22
C THR A 53 -39.18 -8.25 -12.58
N SER A 54 -39.43 -7.88 -11.32
CA SER A 54 -39.11 -6.55 -10.77
C SER A 54 -37.84 -6.46 -9.91
N VAL A 55 -37.26 -7.58 -9.48
CA VAL A 55 -36.24 -7.56 -8.39
C VAL A 55 -34.98 -6.77 -8.75
N VAL A 56 -34.55 -6.75 -10.02
CA VAL A 56 -33.35 -5.99 -10.44
C VAL A 56 -33.68 -4.54 -10.80
N GLN A 57 -34.90 -4.24 -11.26
CA GLN A 57 -35.28 -2.87 -11.64
C GLN A 57 -35.73 -2.03 -10.44
N GLU A 58 -36.37 -2.62 -9.44
CA GLU A 58 -36.77 -1.93 -8.21
C GLU A 58 -35.55 -1.47 -7.39
N ASP A 59 -34.52 -2.31 -7.24
CA ASP A 59 -33.30 -1.97 -6.47
C ASP A 59 -32.48 -0.84 -7.10
N VAL A 60 -32.44 -0.77 -8.43
CA VAL A 60 -31.79 0.35 -9.14
C VAL A 60 -32.60 1.64 -8.97
N ARG A 61 -33.94 1.57 -9.06
CA ARG A 61 -34.83 2.73 -8.88
C ARG A 61 -34.81 3.25 -7.44
N THR A 62 -34.73 2.37 -6.44
CA THR A 62 -34.64 2.74 -5.03
C THR A 62 -33.27 3.30 -4.67
N TYR A 63 -32.17 2.74 -5.21
CA TYR A 63 -30.83 3.31 -5.06
C TYR A 63 -30.74 4.72 -5.65
N VAL A 64 -31.21 4.90 -6.89
CA VAL A 64 -31.20 6.20 -7.58
C VAL A 64 -32.07 7.20 -6.82
N SER A 65 -33.29 6.82 -6.44
CA SER A 65 -34.19 7.67 -5.65
C SER A 65 -33.56 8.09 -4.31
N ARG A 66 -32.90 7.17 -3.60
CA ARG A 66 -32.17 7.47 -2.37
C ARG A 66 -31.03 8.46 -2.60
N LYS A 67 -30.24 8.29 -3.66
CA LYS A 67 -29.14 9.20 -4.02
C LYS A 67 -29.62 10.57 -4.47
N THR A 68 -30.74 10.64 -5.20
CA THR A 68 -31.37 11.91 -5.57
C THR A 68 -31.84 12.66 -4.34
N LYS A 69 -32.54 11.99 -3.43
CA LYS A 69 -32.99 12.59 -2.16
C LYS A 69 -31.82 13.03 -1.27
N GLU A 70 -30.75 12.24 -1.23
CA GLU A 70 -29.51 12.59 -0.52
C GLU A 70 -28.90 13.87 -1.10
N ARG A 71 -28.81 13.96 -2.43
CA ARG A 71 -28.30 15.15 -3.14
C ARG A 71 -29.16 16.39 -2.86
N GLU A 72 -30.48 16.29 -2.98
CA GLU A 72 -31.41 17.39 -2.67
C GLU A 72 -31.26 17.84 -1.20
N GLY A 73 -31.04 16.88 -0.30
CA GLY A 73 -30.71 17.14 1.10
C GLY A 73 -29.40 17.95 1.25
N TRP A 74 -28.33 17.55 0.56
CA TRP A 74 -27.06 18.29 0.53
C TRP A 74 -27.24 19.71 -0.02
N GLU A 75 -27.94 19.88 -1.15
CA GLU A 75 -28.22 21.19 -1.76
C GLU A 75 -29.00 22.12 -0.81
N THR A 76 -29.90 21.55 0.00
CA THR A 76 -30.66 22.30 1.00
C THR A 76 -29.78 22.81 2.14
N VAL A 77 -28.82 22.01 2.64
CA VAL A 77 -27.99 22.37 3.81
C VAL A 77 -26.68 23.07 3.44
N GLN A 78 -26.23 22.97 2.18
CA GLN A 78 -24.95 23.52 1.72
C GLN A 78 -24.74 25.01 2.07
N PRO A 79 -25.73 25.92 1.91
CA PRO A 79 -25.53 27.32 2.27
C PRO A 79 -25.29 27.53 3.77
N SER A 80 -25.99 26.78 4.62
CA SER A 80 -25.83 26.82 6.07
C SER A 80 -24.48 26.24 6.51
N MET A 81 -24.03 25.14 5.88
CA MET A 81 -22.70 24.58 6.13
C MET A 81 -21.59 25.56 5.74
N PHE A 82 -21.74 26.25 4.61
CA PHE A 82 -20.77 27.27 4.19
C PHE A 82 -20.74 28.45 5.16
N ARG A 83 -21.91 28.96 5.59
CA ARG A 83 -21.98 30.02 6.61
C ARG A 83 -21.30 29.58 7.92
N ALA A 84 -21.60 28.37 8.41
CA ALA A 84 -20.99 27.84 9.63
C ALA A 84 -19.45 27.74 9.49
N ARG A 85 -18.96 27.36 8.30
CA ARG A 85 -17.52 27.36 8.02
C ARG A 85 -16.93 28.77 8.06
N VAL A 86 -17.62 29.78 7.52
CA VAL A 86 -17.15 31.18 7.57
C VAL A 86 -17.16 31.73 9.00
N GLU A 87 -18.18 31.42 9.80
CA GLU A 87 -18.28 31.82 11.21
C GLU A 87 -17.18 31.18 12.07
N GLU A 88 -16.77 29.95 11.76
CA GLU A 88 -15.63 29.30 12.40
C GLU A 88 -14.28 29.95 12.02
N MET A 89 -14.24 30.79 10.97
CA MET A 89 -13.02 31.52 10.62
C MET A 89 -12.67 32.65 11.59
N CYS A 90 -13.57 33.04 12.49
CA CYS A 90 -13.36 34.08 13.50
C CYS A 90 -13.38 33.51 14.94
N PRO A 91 -12.84 34.24 15.94
CA PRO A 91 -12.89 33.80 17.33
C PRO A 91 -14.34 33.61 17.78
N SER A 92 -14.67 32.41 18.24
CA SER A 92 -16.01 32.10 18.76
C SER A 92 -16.24 32.66 20.16
N THR A 93 -15.15 33.00 20.86
CA THR A 93 -15.14 33.63 22.18
C THR A 93 -13.86 34.45 22.38
N TRP A 94 -13.91 35.40 23.30
CA TRP A 94 -12.76 36.17 23.78
C TRP A 94 -12.32 35.73 25.20
N GLU A 95 -12.90 34.64 25.70
CA GLU A 95 -12.63 34.06 27.01
C GLU A 95 -11.65 32.89 26.90
N CYS A 96 -10.63 32.88 27.76
CA CYS A 96 -9.69 31.77 27.87
C CYS A 96 -10.40 30.52 28.40
N CYS A 97 -10.34 29.40 27.67
CA CYS A 97 -11.02 28.16 28.05
C CYS A 97 -10.39 27.43 29.26
N PHE A 98 -9.24 27.90 29.78
CA PHE A 98 -8.58 27.31 30.95
C PHE A 98 -8.77 28.14 32.23
N CYS A 99 -8.64 29.46 32.15
CA CYS A 99 -8.70 30.34 33.32
C CYS A 99 -9.92 31.28 33.35
N GLY A 100 -10.77 31.27 32.32
CA GLY A 100 -11.96 32.13 32.23
C GLY A 100 -11.64 33.62 32.01
N LYS A 101 -10.38 33.99 31.79
CA LYS A 101 -9.99 35.39 31.58
C LYS A 101 -10.40 35.87 30.19
N GLU A 102 -11.15 36.96 30.13
CA GLU A 102 -11.42 37.67 28.87
C GLU A 102 -10.19 38.47 28.40
N THR A 103 -9.88 38.41 27.11
CA THR A 103 -8.75 39.13 26.50
C THR A 103 -9.05 39.54 25.06
N MET A 104 -8.62 40.74 24.67
CA MET A 104 -8.72 41.21 23.27
C MET A 104 -7.68 40.56 22.34
N HIS A 105 -6.67 39.89 22.90
CA HIS A 105 -5.65 39.16 22.16
C HIS A 105 -5.79 37.66 22.45
N ILE A 106 -6.96 37.11 22.11
CA ILE A 106 -7.21 35.68 22.30
C ILE A 106 -6.37 34.88 21.30
N ILE A 107 -5.72 33.83 21.81
CA ILE A 107 -4.90 32.93 21.02
C ILE A 107 -5.70 31.66 20.79
N HIS A 108 -5.98 31.34 19.54
CA HIS A 108 -6.61 30.09 19.16
C HIS A 108 -5.53 29.05 18.81
N CYS A 109 -5.75 27.78 19.15
CA CYS A 109 -4.90 26.70 18.66
C CYS A 109 -5.75 25.62 17.98
N PRO A 110 -5.74 25.52 16.64
CA PRO A 110 -6.56 24.56 15.92
C PRO A 110 -6.15 23.10 16.23
N ASP A 111 -4.87 22.87 16.56
CA ASP A 111 -4.36 21.54 16.92
C ASP A 111 -4.84 21.08 18.31
N CYS A 112 -5.13 22.01 19.23
CA CYS A 112 -5.72 21.68 20.54
C CYS A 112 -7.22 21.39 20.45
N GLY A 113 -7.91 21.97 19.47
CA GLY A 113 -9.32 21.75 19.21
C GLY A 113 -10.05 22.99 18.70
N PRO A 114 -11.27 22.82 18.16
CA PRO A 114 -12.01 23.89 17.48
C PRO A 114 -12.44 25.04 18.40
N THR A 115 -12.51 24.81 19.71
CA THR A 115 -12.89 25.83 20.71
C THR A 115 -11.73 26.21 21.64
N ALA A 116 -10.52 25.74 21.35
CA ALA A 116 -9.34 26.00 22.16
C ALA A 116 -8.86 27.45 22.00
N HIS A 117 -9.30 28.30 22.92
CA HIS A 117 -8.96 29.72 22.99
C HIS A 117 -8.24 29.99 24.31
N TYR A 118 -7.09 30.66 24.24
CA TYR A 118 -6.17 30.82 25.35
C TYR A 118 -5.79 32.28 25.54
N CYS A 119 -5.60 32.68 26.80
CA CYS A 119 -4.75 33.84 27.10
C CYS A 119 -3.28 33.47 26.90
N GLU A 120 -2.41 34.48 26.80
CA GLU A 120 -0.95 34.34 26.58
C GLU A 120 -0.30 33.35 27.57
N GLU A 121 -0.61 33.48 28.86
CA GLU A 121 -0.01 32.67 29.93
C GLU A 121 -0.41 31.20 29.83
N CYS A 122 -1.71 30.91 29.70
CA CYS A 122 -2.19 29.53 29.52
C CYS A 122 -1.69 28.93 28.21
N CYS A 123 -1.63 29.72 27.13
CA CYS A 123 -1.06 29.27 25.86
C CYS A 123 0.40 28.82 26.05
N THR A 124 1.23 29.66 26.67
CA THR A 124 2.66 29.38 26.90
C THR A 124 2.84 28.13 27.76
N GLN A 125 2.08 27.99 28.84
CA GLN A 125 2.15 26.83 29.73
C GLN A 125 1.78 25.52 29.01
N ILE A 126 0.66 25.50 28.27
CA ILE A 126 0.19 24.31 27.57
C ILE A 126 1.16 23.93 26.44
N HIS A 127 1.54 24.90 25.61
CA HIS A 127 2.39 24.65 24.44
C HIS A 127 3.87 24.43 24.79
N SER A 128 4.27 24.62 26.05
CA SER A 128 5.54 24.09 26.57
C SER A 128 5.59 22.56 26.63
N VAL A 129 4.42 21.91 26.65
CA VAL A 129 4.25 20.45 26.66
C VAL A 129 3.84 19.92 25.29
N VAL A 130 2.91 20.59 24.60
CA VAL A 130 2.46 20.22 23.24
C VAL A 130 3.26 20.95 22.16
N LEU A 131 4.46 20.42 21.91
CA LEU A 131 5.52 21.11 21.16
C LEU A 131 5.27 21.28 19.65
N PHE A 132 4.36 20.51 19.06
CA PHE A 132 4.09 20.51 17.62
C PHE A 132 2.76 21.16 17.24
N HIS A 133 2.16 21.93 18.16
CA HIS A 133 0.95 22.69 17.90
C HIS A 133 1.30 24.10 17.40
N LYS A 134 0.53 24.63 16.44
CA LYS A 134 0.69 25.99 15.93
C LYS A 134 -0.44 26.90 16.40
N PRO A 135 -0.26 27.61 17.52
CA PRO A 135 -1.21 28.63 17.93
C PRO A 135 -1.22 29.82 16.96
N CYS A 136 -2.37 30.48 16.87
CA CYS A 136 -2.63 31.65 16.06
C CYS A 136 -3.33 32.73 16.90
N VAL A 137 -3.06 33.99 16.58
CA VAL A 137 -3.68 35.14 17.26
C VAL A 137 -4.51 35.91 16.25
N TRP A 138 -5.68 36.40 16.69
CA TRP A 138 -6.53 37.22 15.85
C TRP A 138 -5.96 38.64 15.73
N LYS A 139 -5.61 39.07 14.51
CA LYS A 139 -5.10 40.42 14.21
C LYS A 139 -5.58 40.85 12.82
N ASN A 140 -6.04 42.10 12.70
CA ASN A 140 -6.48 42.70 11.42
C ASN A 140 -7.47 41.81 10.65
N ASP A 141 -8.51 41.33 11.36
CA ASP A 141 -9.58 40.47 10.82
C ASP A 141 -9.13 39.12 10.24
N MET A 142 -7.95 38.63 10.64
CA MET A 142 -7.44 37.33 10.26
C MET A 142 -6.65 36.67 11.38
N TYR A 143 -6.58 35.34 11.37
CA TYR A 143 -5.63 34.61 12.19
C TYR A 143 -4.23 34.71 11.61
N VAL A 144 -3.28 35.16 12.42
CA VAL A 144 -1.86 35.16 12.08
C VAL A 144 -1.09 34.24 13.03
N PRO A 145 0.04 33.64 12.59
CA PRO A 145 0.82 32.76 13.46
C PRO A 145 1.20 33.47 14.77
N HIS A 146 0.94 32.82 15.91
CA HIS A 146 1.38 33.31 17.20
C HIS A 146 2.81 32.82 17.46
N GLU A 147 3.73 33.75 17.67
CA GLU A 147 5.10 33.45 18.08
C GLU A 147 5.15 33.51 19.60
N SER A 148 4.93 32.36 20.25
CA SER A 148 5.24 32.26 21.68
C SER A 148 6.75 32.35 21.83
N SER A 149 7.21 33.22 22.72
CA SER A 149 8.62 33.40 23.08
C SER A 149 9.14 32.28 23.97
N SER A 150 8.49 31.11 24.00
CA SER A 150 8.95 30.02 24.84
C SER A 150 10.27 29.50 24.28
N GLU A 151 11.38 29.84 24.93
CA GLU A 151 12.72 29.28 24.72
C GLU A 151 12.80 27.82 25.21
N THR A 152 11.67 27.09 25.22
CA THR A 152 11.54 25.76 25.80
C THR A 152 12.51 24.82 25.10
N CYS A 153 13.57 24.45 25.83
CA CYS A 153 14.57 23.51 25.37
C CYS A 153 14.18 22.08 25.77
N ILE A 154 13.90 21.24 24.77
CA ILE A 154 13.69 19.80 24.97
C ILE A 154 15.02 19.19 25.41
N ARG A 155 15.01 18.40 26.48
CA ARG A 155 16.21 17.83 27.06
C ARG A 155 15.96 16.44 27.63
N ARG A 156 17.00 15.61 27.64
CA ARG A 156 17.00 14.29 28.26
C ARG A 156 17.09 14.42 29.77
N LYS A 157 16.08 13.93 30.50
CA LYS A 157 16.04 14.03 31.98
C LYS A 157 17.28 13.47 32.65
N ASP A 158 17.83 12.37 32.11
CA ASP A 158 19.00 11.66 32.63
C ASP A 158 20.34 12.33 32.27
N HIS A 159 20.35 13.36 31.42
CA HIS A 159 21.56 14.05 30.96
C HIS A 159 21.45 15.59 31.07
N ASN A 160 20.51 16.09 31.89
CA ASN A 160 20.25 17.53 32.06
C ASN A 160 21.50 18.33 32.49
N GLU A 161 22.34 17.75 33.33
CA GLU A 161 23.56 18.37 33.91
C GLU A 161 24.83 17.84 33.25
N CYS A 162 24.74 17.26 32.04
CA CYS A 162 25.91 16.73 31.37
C CYS A 162 26.93 17.85 31.07
N PRO A 163 28.22 17.71 31.48
CA PRO A 163 29.24 18.74 31.24
C PRO A 163 29.51 19.03 29.75
N THR A 164 29.12 18.12 28.87
CA THR A 164 29.27 18.25 27.41
C THR A 164 27.99 18.67 26.71
N ALA A 165 26.95 19.04 27.47
CA ALA A 165 25.67 19.44 26.91
C ALA A 165 25.77 20.75 26.12
N TYR A 166 25.09 20.80 24.98
CA TYR A 166 24.91 21.99 24.17
C TYR A 166 23.51 22.03 23.58
N THR A 167 22.99 23.23 23.31
CA THR A 167 21.66 23.42 22.73
C THR A 167 21.78 23.73 21.24
N LYS A 168 20.89 23.12 20.45
CA LYS A 168 20.80 23.34 19.02
C LYS A 168 19.34 23.52 18.60
N THR A 169 19.09 24.48 17.72
CA THR A 169 17.77 24.66 17.11
C THR A 169 17.62 23.77 15.89
N LEU A 170 16.50 23.07 15.79
CA LEU A 170 16.15 22.17 14.69
C LEU A 170 14.82 22.58 14.06
N ALA A 171 14.70 22.33 12.76
CA ALA A 171 13.40 22.35 12.09
C ALA A 171 12.76 20.96 12.18
N VAL A 172 11.64 20.84 12.88
CA VAL A 172 10.88 19.59 13.01
C VAL A 172 9.61 19.65 12.18
N ILE A 173 9.39 18.65 11.33
CA ILE A 173 8.19 18.54 10.52
C ILE A 173 7.21 17.58 11.22
N SER A 174 6.06 18.11 11.65
CA SER A 174 5.04 17.36 12.37
C SER A 174 4.16 16.51 11.44
N LEU A 175 3.31 15.65 12.02
CA LEU A 175 2.31 14.87 11.28
C LEU A 175 1.42 15.71 10.34
N SER A 176 1.08 16.94 10.74
CA SER A 176 0.30 17.89 9.93
C SER A 176 1.08 18.52 8.78
N GLY A 177 2.39 18.24 8.67
CA GLY A 177 3.29 18.85 7.69
C GLY A 177 3.92 20.15 8.13
N HIS A 178 3.40 20.76 9.19
CA HIS A 178 3.88 22.03 9.69
C HIS A 178 5.33 21.94 10.18
N GLN A 179 6.10 22.97 9.86
CA GLN A 179 7.48 23.12 10.33
C GLN A 179 7.51 23.85 11.68
N HIS A 180 8.27 23.31 12.64
CA HIS A 180 8.44 23.83 14.00
C HIS A 180 9.91 24.08 14.29
N LYS A 181 10.22 25.26 14.85
CA LYS A 181 11.56 25.54 15.39
C LYS A 181 11.63 25.08 16.81
N ILE A 182 12.55 24.16 17.10
CA ILE A 182 12.65 23.56 18.42
C ILE A 182 14.09 23.61 18.89
N ASN A 183 14.28 24.15 20.09
CA ASN A 183 15.55 24.08 20.80
C ASN A 183 15.64 22.73 21.50
N MET A 184 16.71 21.99 21.21
CA MET A 184 16.94 20.68 21.80
C MET A 184 18.37 20.58 22.34
N GLN A 185 18.51 19.97 23.51
CA GLN A 185 19.79 19.70 24.15
C GLN A 185 20.38 18.39 23.63
N PHE A 186 21.62 18.45 23.19
CA PHE A 186 22.47 17.32 22.82
C PHE A 186 23.69 17.28 23.73
N CYS A 187 24.44 16.18 23.70
CA CYS A 187 25.70 16.04 24.43
C CYS A 187 26.64 15.08 23.70
N LYS A 188 27.93 15.07 24.05
CA LYS A 188 28.90 14.18 23.41
C LYS A 188 28.79 12.71 23.84
N CYS A 189 27.88 12.38 24.76
CA CYS A 189 27.68 11.01 25.24
C CYS A 189 27.02 10.09 24.19
N GLU A 190 26.28 10.64 23.23
CA GLU A 190 25.70 9.88 22.10
C GLU A 190 25.56 10.75 20.85
N MET A 191 25.30 10.13 19.70
CA MET A 191 25.08 10.85 18.45
C MET A 191 23.73 11.62 18.46
N GLU A 192 23.69 12.78 17.80
CA GLU A 192 22.47 13.60 17.71
C GLU A 192 21.28 12.82 17.13
N SER A 193 21.53 11.98 16.12
CA SER A 193 20.53 11.10 15.51
C SER A 193 19.91 10.11 16.50
N VAL A 194 20.71 9.55 17.42
CA VAL A 194 20.24 8.64 18.47
C VAL A 194 19.37 9.39 19.46
N THR A 195 19.80 10.57 19.91
CA THR A 195 18.99 11.43 20.78
C THR A 195 17.64 11.73 20.13
N LEU A 196 17.59 12.12 18.85
CA LEU A 196 16.34 12.37 18.13
C LEU A 196 15.40 11.16 18.13
N VAL A 197 15.91 9.97 17.83
CA VAL A 197 15.13 8.72 17.83
C VAL A 197 14.51 8.45 19.21
N ARG A 198 15.21 8.73 20.31
CA ARG A 198 14.66 8.61 21.68
C ARG A 198 13.44 9.50 21.92
N PHE A 199 13.38 10.66 21.26
CA PHE A 199 12.23 11.57 21.30
C PHE A 199 11.21 11.32 20.19
N ARG A 200 11.26 10.16 19.51
CA ARG A 200 10.37 9.80 18.39
C ARG A 200 10.47 10.80 17.23
N LEU A 201 11.67 11.33 17.01
CA LEU A 201 12.02 12.19 15.88
C LEU A 201 13.02 11.48 14.98
N TRP A 202 12.72 11.37 13.70
CA TRP A 202 13.60 10.77 12.71
C TRP A 202 14.51 11.84 12.10
N PRO A 203 15.84 11.67 12.12
CA PRO A 203 16.78 12.67 11.62
C PRO A 203 16.86 12.68 10.09
N SER A 204 17.03 13.87 9.49
CA SER A 204 17.29 13.99 8.04
C SER A 204 18.71 13.56 7.64
N SER A 205 19.65 13.50 8.60
CA SER A 205 21.04 13.08 8.37
C SER A 205 21.63 12.43 9.63
N PRO A 206 22.63 11.53 9.49
CA PRO A 206 23.10 10.70 10.61
C PRO A 206 23.95 11.45 11.65
N GLU A 207 24.74 12.44 11.24
CA GLU A 207 25.73 13.09 12.12
C GLU A 207 25.27 14.44 12.66
N VAL A 208 24.91 15.36 11.76
CA VAL A 208 24.55 16.74 12.10
C VAL A 208 23.17 17.09 11.51
N PRO A 209 22.08 16.47 12.00
CA PRO A 209 20.73 16.75 11.54
C PRO A 209 20.38 18.22 11.74
N ARG A 210 19.86 18.87 10.70
CA ARG A 210 19.25 20.21 10.79
C ARG A 210 17.72 20.14 10.74
N VAL A 211 17.21 19.07 10.13
CA VAL A 211 15.79 18.77 9.99
C VAL A 211 15.53 17.43 10.68
N ALA A 212 14.38 17.32 11.34
CA ALA A 212 13.88 16.06 11.84
C ALA A 212 12.38 15.92 11.54
N PHE A 213 11.88 14.70 11.59
CA PHE A 213 10.52 14.35 11.22
C PHE A 213 9.84 13.61 12.37
N ASP A 214 8.58 13.94 12.66
CA ASP A 214 7.77 13.12 13.57
C ASP A 214 7.70 11.67 13.05
N PHE A 215 7.96 10.69 13.92
CA PHE A 215 7.80 9.26 13.58
C PHE A 215 6.41 8.96 13.00
N LYS A 216 5.34 9.63 13.47
CA LYS A 216 4.00 9.44 12.92
C LYS A 216 3.90 9.87 11.46
N LEU A 217 4.58 10.96 11.09
CA LEU A 217 4.65 11.43 9.71
C LEU A 217 5.40 10.43 8.83
N MET A 218 6.53 9.92 9.33
CA MET A 218 7.34 8.93 8.64
C MET A 218 6.57 7.62 8.44
N GLU A 219 5.84 7.17 9.47
CA GLU A 219 4.98 5.98 9.37
C GLU A 219 3.86 6.18 8.35
N LEU A 220 3.19 7.34 8.37
CA LEU A 220 2.18 7.69 7.38
C LEU A 220 2.74 7.66 5.96
N ALA A 221 3.97 8.16 5.76
CA ALA A 221 4.66 8.11 4.47
C ALA A 221 4.84 6.68 3.95
N VAL A 222 5.29 5.77 4.82
CA VAL A 222 5.49 4.36 4.47
C VAL A 222 4.16 3.67 4.16
N VAL A 223 3.14 3.87 4.99
CA VAL A 223 1.81 3.27 4.78
C VAL A 223 1.19 3.77 3.47
N LEU A 224 1.24 5.07 3.18
CA LEU A 224 0.73 5.62 1.92
C LEU A 224 1.56 5.17 0.71
N GLN A 225 2.86 4.93 0.88
CA GLN A 225 3.67 4.35 -0.17
C GLN A 225 3.27 2.90 -0.48
N LEU A 226 2.99 2.08 0.54
CA LEU A 226 2.68 0.64 0.36
C LEU A 226 1.21 0.36 0.02
N GLU A 227 0.26 1.03 0.68
CA GLU A 227 -1.18 0.86 0.44
C GLU A 227 -1.68 1.78 -0.68
N GLY A 228 -1.28 3.05 -0.63
CA GLY A 228 -1.68 4.07 -1.60
C GLY A 228 -0.85 4.05 -2.89
N CYS A 229 0.30 3.37 -2.89
CA CYS A 229 1.24 3.37 -4.02
C CYS A 229 1.69 4.79 -4.38
N LEU A 230 1.88 5.65 -3.37
CA LEU A 230 2.36 7.02 -3.55
C LEU A 230 3.89 7.08 -3.67
N SER A 231 4.37 7.96 -4.55
CA SER A 231 5.80 8.30 -4.58
C SER A 231 6.15 9.20 -3.39
N LEU A 232 7.39 9.13 -2.90
CA LEU A 232 7.86 10.01 -1.82
C LEU A 232 7.70 11.50 -2.21
N LYS A 233 7.95 11.85 -3.48
CA LYS A 233 7.77 13.22 -3.97
C LYS A 233 6.31 13.65 -3.89
N SER A 234 5.40 12.82 -4.38
CA SER A 234 3.95 13.09 -4.33
C SER A 234 3.44 13.22 -2.89
N PHE A 235 3.97 12.41 -1.97
CA PHE A 235 3.67 12.52 -0.55
C PHE A 235 4.14 13.87 0.03
N CYS A 236 5.39 14.26 -0.21
CA CYS A 236 5.89 15.57 0.23
C CYS A 236 5.06 16.72 -0.33
N ASP A 237 4.70 16.66 -1.62
CA ASP A 237 3.87 17.69 -2.27
C ASP A 237 2.46 17.74 -1.67
N ALA A 238 1.85 16.59 -1.39
CA ALA A 238 0.53 16.52 -0.77
C ALA A 238 0.52 17.14 0.64
N ILE A 239 1.58 16.90 1.42
CA ILE A 239 1.72 17.48 2.77
C ILE A 239 1.96 18.98 2.74
N ILE A 240 2.72 19.48 1.77
CA ILE A 240 2.89 20.92 1.58
C ILE A 240 1.54 21.54 1.20
N GLN A 241 0.80 20.91 0.29
CA GLN A 241 -0.51 21.41 -0.13
C GLN A 241 -1.57 21.34 0.97
N SER A 242 -1.53 20.34 1.86
CA SER A 242 -2.48 20.24 2.97
C SER A 242 -2.35 21.38 3.98
N GLN A 243 -1.21 22.09 4.00
CA GLN A 243 -0.99 23.26 4.87
C GLN A 243 -1.70 24.52 4.38
N ASN A 244 -2.20 24.54 3.13
CA ASN A 244 -2.98 25.66 2.61
C ASN A 244 -4.43 25.69 3.16
N GLY A 245 -4.79 24.74 4.02
CA GLY A 245 -6.06 24.72 4.77
C GLY A 245 -6.06 25.67 5.96
N PHE A 246 -7.26 26.11 6.36
CA PHE A 246 -7.50 27.05 7.47
C PHE A 246 -6.90 26.62 8.83
N PRO A 247 -6.50 27.58 9.69
CA PRO A 247 -6.23 28.99 9.37
C PRO A 247 -4.94 29.10 8.56
N VAL A 248 -4.94 29.99 7.55
CA VAL A 248 -3.79 30.20 6.65
C VAL A 248 -2.61 30.73 7.46
N MET A 249 -1.81 29.83 7.99
CA MET A 249 -0.59 30.12 8.73
C MET A 249 0.53 30.39 7.73
N VAL A 250 0.58 31.58 7.13
CA VAL A 250 1.72 31.96 6.28
C VAL A 250 2.92 32.25 7.17
N ARG A 251 3.73 31.22 7.47
CA ARG A 251 5.15 31.42 7.79
C ARG A 251 5.96 31.09 6.54
N PRO A 252 7.07 31.79 6.28
CA PRO A 252 8.03 31.33 5.28
C PRO A 252 8.48 29.91 5.64
N ASP A 253 8.35 28.96 4.72
CA ASP A 253 8.93 27.63 4.86
C ASP A 253 10.46 27.76 4.95
N GLU A 254 11.05 27.37 6.08
CA GLU A 254 12.50 27.33 6.23
C GLU A 254 13.09 26.16 5.45
N VAL A 255 12.45 25.01 5.56
CA VAL A 255 12.72 23.83 4.74
C VAL A 255 11.93 23.98 3.45
N LYS A 256 12.55 24.61 2.46
CA LYS A 256 11.95 24.82 1.13
C LYS A 256 11.74 23.51 0.35
N ASP A 257 12.52 22.49 0.65
CA ASP A 257 12.47 21.20 -0.04
C ASP A 257 12.54 20.03 0.96
N ILE A 258 11.35 19.65 1.46
CA ILE A 258 11.16 18.51 2.36
C ILE A 258 11.64 17.22 1.68
N TYR A 259 11.35 17.07 0.38
CA TYR A 259 11.70 15.88 -0.38
C TYR A 259 13.21 15.67 -0.42
N ARG A 260 13.99 16.72 -0.66
CA ARG A 260 15.46 16.64 -0.68
C ARG A 260 16.06 16.22 0.67
N SER A 261 15.38 16.56 1.76
CA SER A 261 15.79 16.16 3.12
C SER A 261 15.54 14.67 3.41
N LEU A 262 14.62 14.04 2.68
CA LEU A 262 14.26 12.63 2.83
C LEU A 262 14.92 11.70 1.80
N VAL A 263 15.11 12.19 0.57
CA VAL A 263 15.61 11.38 -0.57
C VAL A 263 17.08 10.99 -0.45
N GLY A 264 17.88 11.74 0.34
CA GLY A 264 19.31 11.48 0.55
C GLY A 264 19.65 10.25 1.39
N ASP A 265 18.74 9.26 1.47
CA ASP A 265 18.73 8.02 2.27
C ASP A 265 18.01 8.05 3.62
N SER A 266 17.69 9.21 4.20
CA SER A 266 16.96 9.28 5.48
C SER A 266 15.65 8.47 5.46
N PHE A 267 14.86 8.56 4.39
CA PHE A 267 13.63 7.78 4.28
C PHE A 267 13.87 6.27 4.08
N ASN A 268 14.92 5.89 3.35
CA ASN A 268 15.32 4.49 3.19
C ASN A 268 15.74 3.89 4.53
N GLU A 269 16.54 4.63 5.30
CA GLU A 269 16.97 4.23 6.64
C GLU A 269 15.79 4.11 7.61
N TYR A 270 14.78 4.98 7.51
CA TYR A 270 13.56 4.84 8.32
C TYR A 270 12.80 3.55 7.98
N ARG A 271 12.59 3.27 6.68
CA ARG A 271 11.94 2.02 6.24
C ARG A 271 12.72 0.79 6.70
N PHE A 272 14.05 0.88 6.66
CA PHE A 272 14.92 -0.18 7.17
C PHE A 272 14.75 -0.39 8.68
N HIS A 273 14.88 0.68 9.48
CA HIS A 273 14.69 0.66 10.92
C HIS A 273 13.30 0.13 11.30
N ARG A 274 12.24 0.59 10.62
CA ARG A 274 10.85 0.14 10.83
C ARG A 274 10.70 -1.36 10.67
N SER A 275 11.23 -1.95 9.60
CA SER A 275 11.10 -3.39 9.38
C SER A 275 11.96 -4.21 10.36
N GLN A 276 13.15 -3.74 10.76
CA GLN A 276 13.91 -4.39 11.84
C GLN A 276 13.13 -4.40 13.17
N PHE A 277 12.51 -3.27 13.51
CA PHE A 277 11.70 -3.14 14.72
C PHE A 277 10.48 -4.06 14.68
N ASN A 278 9.78 -4.13 13.54
CA ASN A 278 8.59 -4.96 13.39
C ASN A 278 8.90 -6.47 13.39
N ASN A 279 10.03 -6.87 12.79
CA ASN A 279 10.43 -8.28 12.70
C ASN A 279 11.27 -8.75 13.89
N ARG A 280 11.50 -7.89 14.89
CA ARG A 280 12.36 -8.17 16.06
C ARG A 280 13.77 -8.68 15.71
N GLU A 281 14.30 -8.27 14.55
CA GLU A 281 15.57 -8.75 13.98
C GLU A 281 16.80 -8.52 14.88
N SER A 282 16.69 -7.74 15.96
CA SER A 282 17.80 -7.41 16.88
C SER A 282 17.66 -7.91 18.31
N TYR A 283 16.56 -8.58 18.69
CA TYR A 283 16.29 -8.93 20.10
C TYR A 283 16.24 -10.43 20.40
N ASP A 284 16.08 -11.27 19.38
CA ASP A 284 16.04 -12.73 19.56
C ASP A 284 16.63 -13.40 18.33
N GLU A 285 17.90 -13.83 18.42
CA GLU A 285 18.60 -14.53 17.33
C GLU A 285 17.93 -15.88 17.00
N ASN A 286 17.09 -16.41 17.89
CA ASN A 286 16.52 -17.75 17.75
C ASN A 286 15.10 -17.79 17.14
N HIS A 287 14.44 -16.65 16.89
CA HIS A 287 13.02 -16.62 16.46
C HIS A 287 12.68 -15.48 15.47
N VAL A 288 13.56 -15.16 14.52
CA VAL A 288 13.19 -14.27 13.41
C VAL A 288 12.57 -15.11 12.29
N GLN A 289 11.24 -15.31 12.31
CA GLN A 289 10.56 -15.87 11.15
C GLN A 289 10.68 -14.88 9.99
N MET A 290 11.42 -15.24 8.95
CA MET A 290 11.69 -14.31 7.85
C MET A 290 10.42 -14.01 7.05
N ALA A 291 10.35 -12.81 6.47
CA ALA A 291 9.19 -12.38 5.70
C ALA A 291 8.89 -13.29 4.49
N ASN A 292 9.92 -13.90 3.90
CA ASN A 292 9.81 -14.87 2.80
C ASN A 292 9.50 -16.31 3.27
N GLU A 293 9.55 -16.60 4.56
CA GLU A 293 9.26 -17.94 5.09
C GLU A 293 7.77 -18.13 5.33
N CYS A 294 7.22 -19.20 4.77
CA CYS A 294 5.85 -19.59 5.02
C CYS A 294 5.78 -20.48 6.26
N PRO A 295 5.00 -20.15 7.30
CA PRO A 295 4.93 -20.93 8.55
C PRO A 295 4.55 -22.40 8.33
N ILE A 296 3.85 -22.71 7.24
CA ILE A 296 3.35 -24.05 6.94
C ILE A 296 4.31 -24.82 6.04
N CYS A 297 4.93 -24.17 5.05
CA CYS A 297 5.87 -24.85 4.16
C CYS A 297 7.21 -25.16 4.82
N CYS A 298 7.47 -24.60 6.01
CA CYS A 298 8.62 -24.93 6.85
C CYS A 298 8.45 -26.25 7.61
N GLU A 299 7.24 -26.83 7.66
CA GLU A 299 7.02 -28.15 8.27
C GLU A 299 7.55 -29.26 7.33
N SER A 300 8.29 -30.23 7.89
CA SER A 300 8.98 -31.29 7.14
C SER A 300 8.04 -32.16 6.29
N ASP A 301 6.80 -32.36 6.76
CA ASP A 301 5.88 -33.34 6.17
C ASP A 301 5.02 -32.75 5.03
N VAL A 302 5.25 -31.48 4.66
CA VAL A 302 4.43 -30.77 3.68
C VAL A 302 5.11 -30.76 2.31
N THR A 303 4.45 -31.38 1.31
CA THR A 303 4.86 -31.24 -0.09
C THR A 303 4.84 -29.76 -0.50
N LYS A 304 6.02 -29.23 -0.85
CA LYS A 304 6.19 -27.84 -1.30
C LYS A 304 5.69 -27.69 -2.72
N ILE A 305 4.71 -26.81 -2.94
CA ILE A 305 4.28 -26.37 -4.27
C ILE A 305 4.71 -24.92 -4.45
N ILE A 306 5.43 -24.65 -5.53
CA ILE A 306 6.00 -23.35 -5.85
C ILE A 306 5.51 -22.94 -7.24
N SER A 307 4.77 -21.83 -7.30
CA SER A 307 4.38 -21.22 -8.57
C SER A 307 5.45 -20.24 -9.03
N LEU A 308 5.76 -20.24 -10.33
CA LEU A 308 6.73 -19.36 -10.98
C LEU A 308 6.05 -18.54 -12.07
N ASP A 309 6.44 -17.27 -12.24
CA ASP A 309 6.05 -16.47 -13.39
C ASP A 309 6.97 -15.25 -13.62
N GLY A 310 6.90 -14.67 -14.83
CA GLY A 310 7.59 -13.45 -15.24
C GLY A 310 6.66 -12.22 -15.35
N ASN A 311 6.90 -11.20 -14.53
CA ASN A 311 6.24 -9.90 -14.59
C ASN A 311 7.02 -8.87 -15.42
N PHE A 312 6.52 -8.60 -16.63
CA PHE A 312 7.10 -7.60 -17.52
C PHE A 312 6.50 -6.18 -17.41
N GLY A 313 5.63 -5.94 -16.41
CA GLY A 313 5.11 -4.61 -16.10
C GLY A 313 6.07 -3.80 -15.21
N LEU A 314 6.93 -4.50 -14.46
CA LEU A 314 7.91 -3.91 -13.56
C LEU A 314 9.24 -3.70 -14.28
N VAL A 315 9.29 -2.75 -15.20
CA VAL A 315 10.53 -2.35 -15.91
C VAL A 315 11.31 -1.27 -15.16
N HIS A 316 12.60 -1.13 -15.43
CA HIS A 316 13.45 -0.02 -14.97
C HIS A 316 14.13 0.64 -16.17
N LYS A 317 14.24 1.97 -16.15
CA LYS A 317 14.94 2.71 -17.21
C LYS A 317 16.42 2.83 -16.90
N LYS A 318 17.25 2.63 -17.92
CA LYS A 318 18.70 2.86 -17.84
C LYS A 318 19.06 4.30 -17.45
N SER A 319 18.20 5.27 -17.76
CA SER A 319 18.39 6.69 -17.41
C SER A 319 18.18 7.02 -15.94
N SER A 320 17.60 6.12 -15.14
CA SER A 320 17.26 6.38 -13.72
C SER A 320 18.44 6.23 -12.76
N GLY A 321 19.60 5.77 -13.25
CA GLY A 321 20.84 5.62 -12.47
C GLY A 321 20.86 4.40 -11.55
N GLN A 322 22.03 4.07 -11.00
CA GLN A 322 22.25 2.87 -10.18
C GLN A 322 22.08 3.14 -8.66
N GLY A 323 22.27 4.39 -8.22
CA GLY A 323 22.40 4.74 -6.79
C GLY A 323 23.85 4.58 -6.30
N THR A 324 24.17 5.17 -5.14
CA THR A 324 25.56 5.26 -4.61
C THR A 324 25.87 4.22 -3.52
N GLY A 325 24.97 3.27 -3.26
CA GLY A 325 25.13 2.28 -2.17
C GLY A 325 24.69 0.87 -2.57
N VAL A 326 25.22 -0.12 -1.86
CA VAL A 326 24.74 -1.51 -1.95
C VAL A 326 23.36 -1.55 -1.29
N PRO A 327 22.31 -2.07 -1.96
CA PRO A 327 21.01 -2.18 -1.34
C PRO A 327 21.08 -3.00 -0.04
N ARG A 328 20.70 -2.37 1.08
CA ARG A 328 20.37 -3.10 2.31
C ARG A 328 19.32 -4.18 2.00
N ARG A 329 19.50 -5.39 2.54
CA ARG A 329 18.64 -6.58 2.35
C ARG A 329 18.72 -7.28 0.98
N LYS A 330 19.87 -7.19 0.30
CA LYS A 330 20.11 -7.81 -1.02
C LYS A 330 19.62 -9.25 -1.17
N GLU A 331 19.65 -10.05 -0.10
CA GLU A 331 19.43 -11.50 -0.16
C GLU A 331 18.14 -12.00 0.54
N LYS A 332 17.22 -11.12 0.99
CA LYS A 332 15.98 -11.58 1.63
C LYS A 332 15.01 -12.20 0.63
N PHE A 333 14.61 -11.43 -0.38
CA PHE A 333 13.67 -11.87 -1.42
C PHE A 333 14.32 -12.01 -2.79
N PHE A 334 15.47 -11.40 -3.01
CA PHE A 334 16.09 -11.33 -4.32
C PHE A 334 17.38 -12.14 -4.35
N MET A 335 17.62 -12.82 -5.46
CA MET A 335 18.91 -13.42 -5.74
C MET A 335 19.95 -12.34 -6.05
N ASP A 336 21.21 -12.61 -5.74
CA ASP A 336 22.31 -11.73 -6.13
C ASP A 336 22.36 -11.56 -7.66
N GLN A 337 22.29 -10.31 -8.10
CA GLN A 337 22.14 -10.00 -9.52
C GLN A 337 23.38 -10.38 -10.35
N ASP A 338 24.58 -10.31 -9.77
CA ASP A 338 25.81 -10.63 -10.49
C ASP A 338 25.91 -12.15 -10.72
N LYS A 339 25.48 -12.96 -9.74
CA LYS A 339 25.33 -14.42 -9.90
C LYS A 339 24.29 -14.78 -10.95
N VAL A 340 23.13 -14.11 -10.94
CA VAL A 340 22.06 -14.30 -11.94
C VAL A 340 22.59 -13.99 -13.35
N ASP A 341 23.23 -12.83 -13.53
CA ASP A 341 23.74 -12.39 -14.83
C ASP A 341 24.83 -13.32 -15.36
N THR A 342 25.74 -13.75 -14.49
CA THR A 342 26.81 -14.71 -14.82
C THR A 342 26.22 -16.03 -15.30
N PHE A 343 25.26 -16.58 -14.54
CA PHE A 343 24.59 -17.81 -14.91
C PHE A 343 23.87 -17.68 -16.25
N VAL A 344 23.04 -16.65 -16.42
CA VAL A 344 22.21 -16.46 -17.62
C VAL A 344 23.05 -16.20 -18.87
N SER A 345 24.22 -15.58 -18.72
CA SER A 345 25.14 -15.32 -19.84
C SER A 345 25.89 -16.58 -20.28
N ALA A 346 26.23 -17.46 -19.34
CA ALA A 346 26.85 -18.75 -19.63
C ALA A 346 25.82 -19.79 -20.12
N TYR A 347 24.56 -19.68 -19.70
CA TYR A 347 23.53 -20.68 -19.95
C TYR A 347 23.08 -20.70 -21.42
N GLY A 348 23.31 -21.83 -22.09
CA GLY A 348 22.76 -22.09 -23.43
C GLY A 348 23.56 -21.52 -24.60
N GLN A 349 24.86 -21.24 -24.44
CA GLN A 349 25.74 -20.91 -25.58
C GLN A 349 25.83 -22.06 -26.61
N ASP A 350 25.49 -23.30 -26.21
CA ASP A 350 25.49 -24.50 -27.07
C ASP A 350 24.10 -25.10 -27.36
N ALA A 351 23.01 -24.46 -26.90
CA ALA A 351 21.67 -25.03 -27.01
C ALA A 351 20.97 -24.63 -28.33
N LYS A 352 20.82 -25.58 -29.26
CA LYS A 352 19.96 -25.42 -30.45
C LYS A 352 18.53 -25.06 -30.03
N LYS A 353 18.03 -23.88 -30.43
CA LYS A 353 16.66 -23.43 -30.22
C LYS A 353 15.67 -24.45 -30.79
N GLN A 354 14.87 -25.07 -29.92
CA GLN A 354 13.67 -25.78 -30.34
C GLN A 354 12.46 -24.88 -30.14
N ASN A 355 11.81 -24.52 -31.25
CA ASN A 355 10.43 -24.02 -31.24
C ASN A 355 9.51 -25.24 -31.22
N ILE A 356 9.24 -25.79 -30.05
CA ILE A 356 8.09 -26.69 -29.87
C ILE A 356 6.99 -25.82 -29.28
N ASN A 357 6.23 -25.16 -30.16
CA ASN A 357 5.02 -24.47 -29.77
C ASN A 357 3.99 -25.52 -29.33
N CYS A 358 3.85 -25.72 -28.02
CA CYS A 358 2.78 -26.52 -27.43
C CYS A 358 1.69 -25.67 -26.79
N SER A 359 1.87 -24.34 -26.74
CA SER A 359 0.93 -23.37 -26.18
C SER A 359 0.55 -22.29 -27.21
N ASP A 360 -0.73 -21.93 -27.25
CA ASP A 360 -1.26 -20.83 -28.07
C ASP A 360 -1.17 -19.45 -27.37
N PHE A 361 -0.78 -19.40 -26.09
CA PHE A 361 -0.51 -18.13 -25.39
C PHE A 361 0.89 -17.61 -25.71
N GLN A 362 1.03 -16.28 -25.77
CA GLN A 362 2.28 -15.58 -26.11
C GLN A 362 3.38 -15.64 -25.02
N ALA A 363 3.24 -16.48 -23.99
CA ALA A 363 4.30 -16.70 -23.01
C ALA A 363 5.55 -17.30 -23.70
N GLY A 364 6.71 -16.68 -23.51
CA GLY A 364 7.96 -17.12 -24.17
C GLY A 364 8.18 -16.67 -25.62
N ASN A 365 7.27 -15.93 -26.26
CA ASN A 365 7.53 -15.37 -27.60
C ASN A 365 8.38 -14.08 -27.51
N ILE A 366 9.56 -14.09 -28.14
CA ILE A 366 10.56 -13.00 -28.22
C ILE A 366 10.04 -11.76 -29.00
N ILE A 367 8.74 -11.67 -29.32
CA ILE A 367 8.17 -10.60 -30.12
C ILE A 367 7.52 -9.54 -29.22
N ARG A 368 8.32 -8.94 -28.32
CA ARG A 368 8.06 -7.57 -27.88
C ARG A 368 8.96 -6.64 -28.67
N SER A 369 8.40 -5.57 -29.21
CA SER A 369 9.08 -4.63 -30.11
C SER A 369 10.49 -4.26 -29.62
N LYS A 370 11.55 -4.72 -30.32
CA LYS A 370 12.97 -4.48 -30.00
C LYS A 370 13.28 -3.02 -29.61
N LYS A 371 12.59 -2.05 -30.21
CA LYS A 371 12.80 -0.61 -29.94
C LYS A 371 12.48 -0.14 -28.51
N LYS A 372 11.63 -0.84 -27.75
CA LYS A 372 11.26 -0.42 -26.37
C LYS A 372 12.23 -0.96 -25.30
N THR A 373 12.94 -2.07 -25.57
CA THR A 373 13.83 -2.71 -24.59
C THR A 373 15.20 -2.03 -24.48
N ASP A 374 15.68 -1.35 -25.53
CA ASP A 374 17.04 -0.77 -25.53
C ASP A 374 17.23 0.36 -24.49
N LYS A 375 16.13 0.97 -24.03
CA LYS A 375 16.14 2.01 -22.99
C LYS A 375 16.02 1.44 -21.56
N LEU A 376 15.86 0.13 -21.44
CA LEU A 376 15.66 -0.57 -20.18
C LEU A 376 16.92 -1.39 -19.85
N ASP A 377 17.39 -1.28 -18.63
CA ASP A 377 18.39 -2.17 -18.03
C ASP A 377 17.73 -3.33 -17.27
N ILE A 378 16.50 -3.14 -16.76
CA ILE A 378 15.63 -4.21 -16.25
C ILE A 378 14.34 -4.25 -17.07
N THR A 379 14.11 -5.38 -17.72
CA THR A 379 12.97 -5.66 -18.61
C THR A 379 11.77 -6.28 -17.91
N GLY A 380 11.93 -6.71 -16.65
CA GLY A 380 10.88 -7.31 -15.84
C GLY A 380 11.43 -7.96 -14.58
N LEU A 381 10.55 -8.63 -13.85
CA LEU A 381 10.85 -9.39 -12.65
C LEU A 381 10.43 -10.84 -12.87
N PHE A 382 11.24 -11.81 -12.48
CA PHE A 382 10.82 -13.21 -12.40
C PHE A 382 10.75 -13.57 -10.93
N GLY A 383 9.74 -14.33 -10.53
CA GLY A 383 9.54 -14.62 -9.12
C GLY A 383 8.75 -15.87 -8.83
N SER A 384 8.78 -16.23 -7.55
CA SER A 384 8.12 -17.41 -7.04
C SER A 384 7.29 -17.12 -5.78
N VAL A 385 6.20 -17.87 -5.62
CA VAL A 385 5.40 -17.90 -4.39
C VAL A 385 5.09 -19.34 -4.03
N CYS A 386 4.89 -19.63 -2.75
CA CYS A 386 4.42 -20.95 -2.33
C CYS A 386 2.90 -21.10 -2.54
N GLN A 387 2.36 -22.30 -2.37
CA GLN A 387 0.91 -22.58 -2.41
C GLN A 387 0.02 -21.72 -1.50
N HIS A 388 0.60 -21.08 -0.49
CA HIS A 388 -0.11 -20.17 0.43
C HIS A 388 -0.04 -18.70 -0.02
N ASP A 389 0.44 -18.44 -1.25
CA ASP A 389 0.70 -17.14 -1.85
C ASP A 389 1.79 -16.31 -1.15
N ILE A 390 2.60 -16.91 -0.28
CA ILE A 390 3.70 -16.20 0.38
C ILE A 390 4.88 -16.08 -0.60
N PRO A 391 5.35 -14.84 -0.89
CA PRO A 391 6.49 -14.61 -1.78
C PRO A 391 7.75 -15.32 -1.29
N GLN A 392 8.48 -15.96 -2.20
CA GLN A 392 9.68 -16.75 -1.87
C GLN A 392 10.95 -16.09 -2.41
N LEU A 393 11.16 -16.15 -3.73
CA LEU A 393 12.41 -15.73 -4.35
C LEU A 393 12.18 -15.01 -5.69
N PHE A 394 12.99 -13.99 -5.95
CA PHE A 394 12.85 -13.08 -7.09
C PHE A 394 14.19 -12.78 -7.73
N LEU A 395 14.17 -12.43 -9.02
CA LEU A 395 15.33 -11.97 -9.76
C LEU A 395 14.91 -10.96 -10.84
N ASN A 396 15.83 -10.07 -11.24
CA ASN A 396 15.55 -9.14 -12.33
C ASN A 396 15.85 -9.78 -13.69
N LEU A 397 14.99 -9.49 -14.67
CA LEU A 397 15.16 -9.91 -16.06
C LEU A 397 15.88 -8.82 -16.87
N LYS A 398 17.02 -9.13 -17.50
CA LYS A 398 17.74 -8.18 -18.40
C LYS A 398 17.50 -8.43 -19.90
N HIS A 399 17.01 -9.61 -20.27
CA HIS A 399 16.97 -10.06 -21.66
C HIS A 399 15.61 -10.63 -22.08
N GLY A 400 14.51 -10.14 -21.48
CA GLY A 400 13.22 -10.80 -21.53
C GLY A 400 13.23 -12.13 -20.76
N GLU A 401 12.18 -12.93 -20.91
CA GLU A 401 12.08 -14.25 -20.27
C GLU A 401 12.89 -15.27 -21.06
N ARG A 402 13.83 -15.91 -20.36
CA ARG A 402 14.67 -17.01 -20.83
C ARG A 402 14.51 -18.16 -19.84
N LEU A 403 14.50 -19.40 -20.33
CA LEU A 403 14.50 -20.58 -19.44
C LEU A 403 15.68 -20.59 -18.46
N ALA A 404 16.79 -19.93 -18.79
CA ALA A 404 17.93 -19.76 -17.89
C ALA A 404 17.54 -19.22 -16.51
N TYR A 405 16.59 -18.28 -16.44
CA TYR A 405 16.16 -17.68 -15.18
C TYR A 405 15.42 -18.68 -14.29
N SER A 406 14.47 -19.44 -14.85
CA SER A 406 13.75 -20.47 -14.10
C SER A 406 14.69 -21.60 -13.69
N VAL A 407 15.62 -22.00 -14.55
CA VAL A 407 16.64 -23.01 -14.20
C VAL A 407 17.53 -22.55 -13.06
N HIS A 408 17.98 -21.29 -13.06
CA HIS A 408 18.81 -20.75 -11.98
C HIS A 408 18.05 -20.71 -10.64
N LEU A 409 16.79 -20.27 -10.68
CA LEU A 409 15.91 -20.27 -9.51
C LEU A 409 15.73 -21.68 -8.95
N LEU A 410 15.46 -22.68 -9.79
CA LEU A 410 15.33 -24.08 -9.37
C LEU A 410 16.63 -24.64 -8.78
N GLN A 411 17.78 -24.31 -9.38
CA GLN A 411 19.08 -24.71 -8.84
C GLN A 411 19.27 -24.15 -7.42
N HIS A 412 18.97 -22.87 -7.23
CA HIS A 412 19.06 -22.24 -5.92
C HIS A 412 18.11 -22.87 -4.88
N LEU A 413 16.92 -23.32 -5.29
CA LEU A 413 16.01 -24.02 -4.38
C LEU A 413 16.57 -25.38 -3.92
N VAL A 414 17.24 -26.12 -4.81
CA VAL A 414 17.87 -27.40 -4.47
C VAL A 414 19.13 -27.19 -3.61
N ASP A 415 19.97 -26.22 -3.98
CA ASP A 415 21.22 -25.93 -3.26
C ASP A 415 20.97 -25.47 -1.81
N ASN A 416 19.79 -24.92 -1.52
CA ASN A 416 19.38 -24.48 -0.18
C ASN A 416 18.29 -25.35 0.47
N SER A 417 17.99 -26.52 -0.10
CA SER A 417 17.16 -27.53 0.58
C SER A 417 18.01 -28.45 1.43
N GLU A 418 17.51 -28.85 2.61
CA GLU A 418 18.14 -29.90 3.40
C GLU A 418 18.16 -31.22 2.59
N GLN A 419 19.31 -31.86 2.54
CA GLN A 419 19.57 -33.05 1.70
C GLN A 419 18.77 -34.25 2.24
N ASP A 420 17.63 -34.60 1.60
CA ASP A 420 17.23 -36.01 1.32
C ASP A 420 15.86 -36.22 0.63
N GLU A 421 15.08 -35.18 0.30
CA GLU A 421 13.77 -35.37 -0.34
C GLU A 421 13.57 -34.57 -1.64
N ARG A 422 12.63 -35.02 -2.49
CA ARG A 422 12.23 -34.27 -3.70
C ARG A 422 11.89 -32.83 -3.32
N ALA A 423 12.57 -31.86 -3.92
CA ALA A 423 12.44 -30.44 -3.61
C ALA A 423 11.01 -29.87 -3.77
N GLY A 424 10.17 -30.46 -4.62
CA GLY A 424 8.73 -30.18 -4.62
C GLY A 424 8.02 -30.25 -5.97
N ILE A 425 6.88 -29.56 -6.07
CA ILE A 425 6.08 -29.41 -7.29
C ILE A 425 6.23 -27.96 -7.80
N ILE A 426 6.58 -27.82 -9.07
CA ILE A 426 6.72 -26.53 -9.75
C ILE A 426 5.50 -26.28 -10.64
N MET A 427 4.77 -25.21 -10.35
CA MET A 427 3.69 -24.70 -11.18
C MET A 427 4.21 -23.57 -12.07
N TYR A 428 4.11 -23.74 -13.39
CA TYR A 428 4.57 -22.73 -14.34
C TYR A 428 3.83 -22.85 -15.67
N ASP A 429 3.53 -21.72 -16.30
CA ASP A 429 2.84 -21.65 -17.60
C ASP A 429 3.49 -22.49 -18.68
N ILE A 430 4.81 -22.52 -18.69
CA ILE A 430 5.62 -23.29 -19.64
C ILE A 430 6.32 -24.48 -18.97
N ALA A 431 5.74 -25.02 -17.89
CA ALA A 431 6.26 -26.16 -17.14
C ALA A 431 6.61 -27.36 -18.04
N CYS A 432 5.77 -27.66 -19.04
CA CYS A 432 6.03 -28.74 -20.00
C CYS A 432 7.30 -28.50 -20.85
N SER A 433 7.57 -27.25 -21.24
CA SER A 433 8.77 -26.87 -21.98
C SER A 433 9.99 -26.88 -21.08
N LEU A 434 9.85 -26.40 -19.84
CA LEU A 434 10.91 -26.41 -18.85
C LEU A 434 11.34 -27.83 -18.48
N GLN A 435 10.39 -28.76 -18.24
CA GLN A 435 10.72 -30.15 -17.94
C GLN A 435 11.51 -30.80 -19.09
N ARG A 436 11.04 -30.67 -20.34
CA ARG A 436 11.73 -31.25 -21.51
C ARG A 436 13.14 -30.69 -21.67
N HIS A 437 13.30 -29.38 -21.46
CA HIS A 437 14.60 -28.72 -21.47
C HIS A 437 15.53 -29.28 -20.39
N LEU A 438 15.06 -29.39 -19.15
CA LEU A 438 15.84 -29.94 -18.04
C LEU A 438 16.16 -31.44 -18.22
N GLN A 439 15.23 -32.24 -18.77
CA GLN A 439 15.49 -33.65 -19.10
C GLN A 439 16.65 -33.83 -20.08
N LYS A 440 16.91 -32.83 -20.93
CA LYS A 440 18.01 -32.86 -21.88
C LYS A 440 19.30 -32.29 -21.29
N GLU A 441 19.22 -31.12 -20.67
CA GLU A 441 20.41 -30.34 -20.30
C GLU A 441 20.83 -30.53 -18.83
N LYS A 442 19.91 -30.89 -17.92
CA LYS A 442 20.15 -31.04 -16.47
C LYS A 442 19.20 -32.07 -15.82
N LYS A 443 19.39 -33.36 -16.13
CA LYS A 443 18.53 -34.45 -15.61
C LYS A 443 18.50 -34.52 -14.09
N ASP A 444 19.64 -34.32 -13.43
CA ASP A 444 19.74 -34.38 -11.98
C ASP A 444 18.87 -33.30 -11.33
N LEU A 445 18.88 -32.07 -11.88
CA LEU A 445 18.01 -31.00 -11.41
C LEU A 445 16.53 -31.33 -11.67
N GLN A 446 16.20 -31.88 -12.83
CA GLN A 446 14.83 -32.26 -13.17
C GLN A 446 14.25 -33.29 -12.19
N ALA A 447 15.05 -34.26 -11.75
CA ALA A 447 14.61 -35.36 -10.88
C ALA A 447 14.10 -34.88 -9.50
N ASN A 448 14.50 -33.68 -9.09
CA ASN A 448 14.08 -33.07 -7.83
C ASN A 448 12.63 -32.55 -7.85
N PHE A 449 12.03 -32.36 -9.04
CA PHE A 449 10.76 -31.65 -9.19
C PHE A 449 9.73 -32.40 -10.03
N LYS A 450 8.46 -32.28 -9.64
CA LYS A 450 7.31 -32.52 -10.53
C LYS A 450 6.89 -31.21 -11.19
N PHE A 451 6.57 -31.24 -12.47
CA PHE A 451 6.20 -30.03 -13.24
C PHE A 451 4.70 -30.03 -13.55
N VAL A 452 4.05 -28.89 -13.35
CA VAL A 452 2.61 -28.73 -13.46
C VAL A 452 2.28 -27.43 -14.18
N VAL A 453 1.28 -27.47 -15.07
CA VAL A 453 0.68 -26.27 -15.67
C VAL A 453 -0.57 -25.89 -14.85
N PRO A 454 -0.69 -24.64 -14.38
CA PRO A 454 -1.87 -24.15 -13.66
C PRO A 454 -3.18 -24.37 -14.43
N VAL A 455 -4.32 -24.51 -13.70
CA VAL A 455 -5.61 -24.91 -14.29
C VAL A 455 -6.03 -24.01 -15.46
N PHE A 456 -5.92 -22.69 -15.32
CA PHE A 456 -6.34 -21.76 -16.37
C PHE A 456 -5.43 -21.83 -17.59
N HIS A 457 -4.11 -21.89 -17.36
CA HIS A 457 -3.11 -21.92 -18.41
C HIS A 457 -3.11 -23.25 -19.18
N SER A 458 -3.53 -24.34 -18.54
CA SER A 458 -3.62 -25.67 -19.15
C SER A 458 -4.48 -25.68 -20.43
N TYR A 459 -5.54 -24.88 -20.51
CA TYR A 459 -6.43 -24.86 -21.68
C TYR A 459 -5.75 -24.39 -22.97
N ALA A 460 -4.68 -23.63 -22.88
CA ALA A 460 -3.93 -23.18 -24.05
C ALA A 460 -2.86 -24.17 -24.50
N HIS A 461 -2.64 -25.26 -23.77
CA HIS A 461 -1.73 -26.30 -24.19
C HIS A 461 -2.46 -27.37 -25.00
N ASN A 462 -1.73 -28.09 -25.85
CA ASN A 462 -2.28 -29.24 -26.56
C ASN A 462 -2.77 -30.35 -25.61
N MET A 463 -3.65 -31.22 -26.10
CA MET A 463 -4.28 -32.28 -25.28
C MET A 463 -3.27 -33.18 -24.56
N ALA A 464 -2.14 -33.51 -25.18
CA ALA A 464 -1.11 -34.33 -24.54
C ALA A 464 -0.51 -33.62 -23.32
N CYS A 465 -0.18 -32.33 -23.46
CA CYS A 465 0.31 -31.51 -22.35
C CYS A 465 -0.76 -31.33 -21.26
N GLN A 466 -2.03 -31.19 -21.63
CA GLN A 466 -3.13 -31.09 -20.65
C GLN A 466 -3.25 -32.35 -19.79
N LEU A 467 -3.10 -33.54 -20.38
CA LEU A 467 -3.19 -34.80 -19.67
C LEU A 467 -1.95 -35.09 -18.82
N GLU A 468 -0.76 -34.73 -19.31
CA GLU A 468 0.52 -35.02 -18.63
C GLU A 468 0.85 -34.00 -17.54
N PHE A 469 0.67 -32.70 -17.81
CA PHE A 469 1.07 -31.61 -16.91
C PHE A 469 -0.12 -30.88 -16.28
N GLY A 470 -1.35 -31.15 -16.70
CA GLY A 470 -2.52 -30.47 -16.18
C GLY A 470 -2.67 -30.72 -14.69
N GLN A 471 -2.79 -29.65 -13.92
CA GLN A 471 -2.80 -29.71 -12.46
C GLN A 471 -3.73 -30.78 -11.87
N ARG A 472 -4.95 -30.91 -12.41
CA ARG A 472 -5.95 -31.87 -11.91
C ARG A 472 -5.58 -33.34 -12.10
N PHE A 473 -4.60 -33.62 -12.95
CA PHE A 473 -4.13 -34.98 -13.25
C PHE A 473 -2.84 -35.34 -12.52
N VAL A 474 -2.13 -34.35 -11.95
CA VAL A 474 -0.88 -34.56 -11.24
C VAL A 474 -1.14 -34.71 -9.74
N GLU A 475 -0.75 -35.87 -9.20
CA GLU A 475 -0.88 -36.19 -7.78
C GLU A 475 -0.03 -35.27 -6.89
N GLY A 476 -0.63 -34.81 -5.79
CA GLY A 476 -0.01 -33.93 -4.80
C GLY A 476 -0.35 -32.45 -4.96
N THR A 477 -1.08 -32.06 -6.00
CA THR A 477 -1.43 -30.64 -6.27
C THR A 477 -2.71 -30.16 -5.58
N GLY A 478 -3.55 -31.08 -5.12
CA GLY A 478 -4.83 -30.78 -4.49
C GLY A 478 -5.75 -29.88 -5.33
N LEU A 479 -6.48 -28.98 -4.66
CA LEU A 479 -7.39 -28.01 -5.29
C LEU A 479 -6.78 -26.61 -5.38
N ASN A 480 -5.45 -26.52 -5.46
CA ASN A 480 -4.80 -25.24 -5.73
C ASN A 480 -5.28 -24.68 -7.09
N ASP A 481 -5.04 -23.40 -7.38
CA ASP A 481 -5.26 -22.86 -8.73
C ASP A 481 -3.96 -22.50 -9.44
N GLY A 482 -2.85 -22.40 -8.72
CA GLY A 482 -1.55 -22.01 -9.25
C GLY A 482 -1.41 -20.50 -9.51
N GLU A 483 -2.45 -19.71 -9.24
CA GLU A 483 -2.56 -18.27 -9.62
C GLU A 483 -1.96 -17.32 -8.56
N GLY A 484 -1.24 -17.86 -7.56
CA GLY A 484 -0.65 -17.07 -6.48
C GLY A 484 0.29 -15.98 -6.97
N VAL A 485 1.11 -16.29 -7.98
CA VAL A 485 2.07 -15.32 -8.53
C VAL A 485 1.34 -14.17 -9.24
N GLU A 486 0.24 -14.46 -9.96
CA GLU A 486 -0.56 -13.43 -10.63
C GLU A 486 -1.27 -12.48 -9.64
N ARG A 487 -1.73 -13.00 -8.49
CA ARG A 487 -2.25 -12.18 -7.39
C ARG A 487 -1.19 -11.24 -6.85
N LEU A 488 0.03 -11.75 -6.63
CA LEU A 488 1.17 -10.93 -6.22
C LEU A 488 1.50 -9.87 -7.28
N TRP A 489 1.51 -10.24 -8.56
CA TRP A 489 1.74 -9.30 -9.66
C TRP A 489 0.68 -8.21 -9.75
N SER A 490 -0.58 -8.52 -9.49
CA SER A 490 -1.65 -7.51 -9.40
C SER A 490 -1.35 -6.45 -8.34
N TYR A 491 -0.82 -6.88 -7.19
CA TYR A 491 -0.36 -5.97 -6.14
C TYR A 491 0.88 -5.18 -6.55
N LEU A 492 1.96 -5.85 -6.99
CA LEU A 492 3.22 -5.18 -7.30
C LEU A 492 3.15 -4.26 -8.54
N ARG A 493 2.29 -4.56 -9.52
CA ARG A 493 2.14 -3.74 -10.74
C ARG A 493 1.74 -2.29 -10.42
N LYS A 494 1.10 -2.03 -9.28
CA LYS A 494 0.76 -0.68 -8.82
C LYS A 494 1.99 0.21 -8.59
N PHE A 495 3.14 -0.38 -8.28
CA PHE A 495 4.40 0.33 -8.07
C PHE A 495 5.19 0.60 -9.36
N SER A 496 4.70 0.13 -10.52
CA SER A 496 5.44 0.20 -11.79
C SER A 496 5.77 1.64 -12.23
N SER A 497 4.87 2.59 -12.01
CA SER A 497 5.08 4.00 -12.36
C SER A 497 6.18 4.66 -11.52
N ILE A 498 6.34 4.24 -10.27
CA ILE A 498 7.33 4.77 -9.32
C ILE A 498 8.67 4.07 -9.53
N THR A 499 8.68 2.75 -9.39
CA THR A 499 9.90 1.92 -9.40
C THR A 499 10.68 1.99 -10.72
N LYS A 500 10.03 2.39 -11.81
CA LYS A 500 10.66 2.56 -13.13
C LYS A 500 11.61 3.76 -13.19
N GLU A 501 11.33 4.81 -12.41
CA GLU A 501 12.07 6.08 -12.40
C GLU A 501 13.01 6.20 -11.20
N MET A 502 12.91 5.30 -10.22
CA MET A 502 13.84 5.24 -9.07
C MET A 502 15.21 4.73 -9.50
N THR A 503 16.26 5.02 -8.73
CA THR A 503 17.54 4.32 -8.87
C THR A 503 17.39 2.82 -8.60
N VAL A 504 18.29 1.99 -9.13
CA VAL A 504 18.25 0.53 -8.93
C VAL A 504 18.21 0.15 -7.44
N SER A 505 19.03 0.78 -6.60
CA SER A 505 19.02 0.53 -5.14
C SER A 505 17.67 0.89 -4.49
N ASN A 506 17.14 2.09 -4.75
CA ASN A 506 15.90 2.53 -4.11
C ASN A 506 14.69 1.72 -4.59
N ARG A 507 14.70 1.32 -5.86
CA ARG A 507 13.73 0.39 -6.43
C ARG A 507 13.75 -0.94 -5.68
N HIS A 508 14.94 -1.52 -5.48
CA HIS A 508 15.08 -2.79 -4.77
C HIS A 508 14.51 -2.69 -3.35
N HIS A 509 14.85 -1.63 -2.60
CA HIS A 509 14.29 -1.39 -1.27
C HIS A 509 12.76 -1.33 -1.27
N LEU A 510 12.17 -0.57 -2.19
CA LEU A 510 10.71 -0.46 -2.28
C LEU A 510 10.04 -1.80 -2.63
N LEU A 511 10.63 -2.57 -3.55
CA LEU A 511 10.08 -3.89 -3.89
C LEU A 511 10.19 -4.87 -2.72
N VAL A 512 11.31 -4.86 -1.98
CA VAL A 512 11.46 -5.68 -0.77
C VAL A 512 10.43 -5.30 0.29
N ASP A 513 10.25 -4.00 0.56
CA ASP A 513 9.24 -3.53 1.53
C ASP A 513 7.82 -3.91 1.08
N ALA A 514 7.53 -3.84 -0.22
CA ALA A 514 6.24 -4.25 -0.77
C ALA A 514 5.99 -5.76 -0.62
N LEU A 515 7.00 -6.59 -0.89
CA LEU A 515 6.94 -8.05 -0.73
C LEU A 515 6.74 -8.45 0.74
N GLU A 516 7.49 -7.82 1.64
CA GLU A 516 7.37 -8.02 3.09
C GLU A 516 5.97 -7.64 3.59
N HIS A 517 5.47 -6.48 3.18
CA HIS A 517 4.12 -6.02 3.50
C HIS A 517 3.04 -6.97 2.99
N TYR A 518 3.17 -7.44 1.75
CA TYR A 518 2.25 -8.41 1.17
C TYR A 518 2.26 -9.75 1.92
N SER A 519 3.45 -10.26 2.25
CA SER A 519 3.63 -11.50 3.01
C SER A 519 2.97 -11.43 4.38
N ASN A 520 3.23 -10.35 5.13
CA ASN A 520 2.66 -10.18 6.47
C ASN A 520 1.13 -10.15 6.43
N ARG A 521 0.53 -9.46 5.46
CA ARG A 521 -0.93 -9.44 5.27
C ARG A 521 -1.52 -10.81 4.96
N ILE A 522 -0.80 -11.66 4.24
CA ILE A 522 -1.21 -13.04 3.99
C ILE A 522 -1.11 -13.86 5.27
N LYS A 523 0.03 -13.76 5.98
CA LYS A 523 0.28 -14.47 7.24
C LYS A 523 -0.78 -14.16 8.30
N GLU A 524 -1.14 -12.89 8.46
CA GLU A 524 -2.21 -12.45 9.38
C GLU A 524 -3.56 -13.14 9.11
N LYS A 525 -3.86 -13.44 7.85
CA LYS A 525 -5.14 -14.04 7.42
C LYS A 525 -5.03 -15.53 7.10
N LEU A 526 -3.87 -16.14 7.34
CA LEU A 526 -3.57 -17.48 6.86
C LEU A 526 -4.50 -18.52 7.50
N GLY A 527 -4.74 -18.43 8.81
CA GLY A 527 -5.66 -19.33 9.51
C GLY A 527 -7.10 -19.29 8.96
N GLU A 528 -7.65 -18.09 8.76
CA GLU A 528 -8.99 -17.92 8.17
C GLU A 528 -9.07 -18.50 6.75
N ARG A 529 -8.02 -18.26 5.94
CA ARG A 529 -7.93 -18.76 4.57
C ARG A 529 -7.86 -20.28 4.53
N LEU A 530 -7.03 -20.92 5.36
CA LEU A 530 -6.92 -22.38 5.41
C LEU A 530 -8.24 -23.04 5.81
N LYS A 531 -8.94 -22.46 6.81
CA LYS A 531 -10.26 -22.93 7.22
C LYS A 531 -11.25 -22.89 6.05
N ALA A 532 -11.32 -21.78 5.34
CA ALA A 532 -12.19 -21.64 4.18
C ALA A 532 -11.82 -22.61 3.04
N MET A 533 -10.52 -22.84 2.82
CA MET A 533 -10.04 -23.83 1.84
C MET A 533 -10.46 -25.26 2.23
N LEU A 534 -10.36 -25.62 3.50
CA LEU A 534 -10.78 -26.94 4.01
C LEU A 534 -12.29 -27.16 3.87
N GLU A 535 -13.10 -26.16 4.23
CA GLU A 535 -14.56 -26.22 4.09
C GLU A 535 -14.98 -26.39 2.62
N LYS A 536 -14.35 -25.62 1.72
CA LYS A 536 -14.55 -25.74 0.27
C LYS A 536 -14.15 -27.12 -0.25
N ALA A 537 -13.02 -27.66 0.22
CA ALA A 537 -12.53 -28.97 -0.19
C ALA A 537 -13.51 -30.10 0.22
N LYS A 538 -14.01 -30.09 1.46
CA LYS A 538 -15.00 -31.07 1.94
C LYS A 538 -16.28 -31.04 1.11
N LYS A 539 -16.82 -29.84 0.88
CA LYS A 539 -18.03 -29.67 0.05
C LYS A 539 -17.82 -30.20 -1.37
N LEU A 540 -16.69 -29.87 -1.99
CA LEU A 540 -16.40 -30.33 -3.35
C LEU A 540 -16.19 -31.86 -3.40
N GLN A 541 -15.60 -32.46 -2.37
CA GLN A 541 -15.43 -33.91 -2.27
C GLN A 541 -16.79 -34.62 -2.24
N GLU A 542 -17.73 -34.15 -1.42
CA GLU A 542 -19.10 -34.70 -1.36
C GLU A 542 -19.85 -34.55 -2.69
N GLU A 543 -19.79 -33.37 -3.31
CA GLU A 543 -20.42 -33.11 -4.60
C GLU A 543 -19.84 -33.98 -5.72
N THR A 544 -18.52 -34.15 -5.73
CA THR A 544 -17.81 -34.98 -6.72
C THR A 544 -18.15 -36.45 -6.53
N PHE A 545 -18.24 -36.93 -5.28
CA PHE A 545 -18.65 -38.30 -4.99
C PHE A 545 -20.06 -38.59 -5.52
N LYS A 546 -21.02 -37.69 -5.26
CA LYS A 546 -22.40 -37.83 -5.77
C LYS A 546 -22.44 -37.89 -7.30
N LYS A 547 -21.76 -36.96 -7.99
CA LYS A 547 -21.69 -36.94 -9.45
C LYS A 547 -21.02 -38.18 -10.04
N ASN A 548 -19.93 -38.65 -9.43
CA ASN A 548 -19.25 -39.87 -9.87
C ASN A 548 -20.14 -41.11 -9.69
N TYR A 549 -20.87 -41.20 -8.59
CA TYR A 549 -21.83 -42.27 -8.35
C TYR A 549 -22.98 -42.25 -9.36
N GLU A 550 -23.54 -41.09 -9.67
CA GLU A 550 -24.56 -40.91 -10.71
C GLU A 550 -24.03 -41.33 -12.10
N THR A 551 -22.83 -40.88 -12.45
CA THR A 551 -22.17 -41.22 -13.74
C THR A 551 -21.90 -42.71 -13.86
N TYR A 552 -21.39 -43.34 -12.79
CA TYR A 552 -21.18 -44.79 -12.74
C TYR A 552 -22.47 -45.57 -12.93
N ASN A 553 -23.55 -45.19 -12.23
CA ASN A 553 -24.84 -45.83 -12.36
C ASN A 553 -25.46 -45.63 -13.75
N PHE A 554 -25.27 -44.46 -14.35
CA PHE A 554 -25.69 -44.20 -15.73
C PHE A 554 -24.94 -45.10 -16.72
N GLY A 555 -23.61 -45.19 -16.59
CA GLY A 555 -22.77 -46.08 -17.41
C GLY A 555 -23.16 -47.56 -17.28
N LYS A 556 -23.45 -48.01 -16.05
CA LYS A 556 -23.93 -49.38 -15.80
C LYS A 556 -25.27 -49.65 -16.50
N LYS A 557 -26.24 -48.74 -16.38
CA LYS A 557 -27.54 -48.86 -17.08
C LYS A 557 -27.38 -48.90 -18.60
N LEU A 558 -26.46 -48.11 -19.16
CA LEU A 558 -26.13 -48.12 -20.59
C LEU A 558 -25.55 -49.47 -21.03
N ASN A 559 -24.59 -50.00 -20.28
CA ASN A 559 -24.00 -51.32 -20.57
C ASN A 559 -25.05 -52.44 -20.48
N ASP A 560 -25.93 -52.41 -19.48
CA ASP A 560 -27.03 -53.38 -19.33
C ASP A 560 -28.02 -53.29 -20.51
N LEU A 561 -28.29 -52.08 -21.01
CA LEU A 561 -29.14 -51.86 -22.19
C LEU A 561 -28.48 -52.39 -23.47
N VAL A 562 -27.18 -52.12 -23.67
CA VAL A 562 -26.42 -52.62 -24.81
C VAL A 562 -26.35 -54.14 -24.80
N TYR A 563 -26.17 -54.75 -23.62
CA TYR A 563 -26.18 -56.21 -23.47
C TYR A 563 -27.55 -56.79 -23.85
N LYS A 564 -28.65 -56.20 -23.36
CA LYS A 564 -30.02 -56.61 -23.73
C LYS A 564 -30.33 -56.48 -25.22
N ILE A 565 -29.86 -55.41 -25.87
CA ILE A 565 -30.03 -55.23 -27.31
C ILE A 565 -29.25 -56.31 -28.06
N LYS A 566 -27.99 -56.57 -27.69
CA LYS A 566 -27.17 -57.61 -28.30
C LYS A 566 -27.74 -59.02 -28.07
N SER A 567 -28.31 -59.32 -26.91
CA SER A 567 -28.92 -60.61 -26.62
C SER A 567 -30.25 -60.85 -27.33
N ASN A 568 -30.99 -59.78 -27.69
CA ASN A 568 -32.24 -59.86 -28.46
C ASN A 568 -32.03 -59.82 -29.98
N SER A 569 -30.77 -59.69 -30.44
CA SER A 569 -30.40 -59.65 -31.85
C SER A 569 -29.88 -61.00 -32.39
N PHE A 570 -29.99 -62.07 -31.60
CA PHE A 570 -29.59 -63.43 -31.94
C PHE A 570 -30.78 -64.38 -31.94
#